data_AF-A0A7C1VL13-F1
#
_entry.id   AF-A0A7C1VL13-F1
#
_cell.length_a   1.000
_cell.length_b   1.000
_cell.length_c   1.000
_cell.angle_alpha   90.00
_cell.angle_beta   90.00
_cell.angle_gamma   90.00
#
_symmetry.space_group_name_H-M   'P 1'
#
loop_
_entity.id
_entity.type
_entity.pdbx_description
1 polymer ?
#
loop_
_entity_poly.entity_id
_entity_poly.type
_entity_poly.pdbx_seq_one_letter_code
_entity_poly.pdbx_strand_id
1 'polypeptide(L)' 'MKNKKIQIKNRYTEKVIFESETATTIKEAVTEANLSKANLSKADLSKADLSKANLSEANLSEANLSEADLSKA' A
#
# COMPACT_ATOMS: atom_id res chain seq x y z
N MET A 1 7.69 15.08 -18.98
CA MET A 1 7.20 13.68 -19.01
C MET A 1 6.32 13.48 -17.79
N LYS A 2 5.08 13.00 -17.92
CA LYS A 2 4.23 12.73 -16.74
C LYS A 2 4.83 11.52 -16.01
N ASN A 3 5.32 11.72 -14.79
CA ASN A 3 5.67 10.60 -13.92
C ASN A 3 4.43 9.72 -13.74
N LYS A 4 4.59 8.42 -13.96
CA LYS A 4 3.50 7.46 -13.84
C LYS A 4 3.20 7.33 -12.34
N LYS A 5 2.06 7.86 -11.90
CA LYS A 5 1.64 7.80 -10.49
C LYS A 5 1.61 6.35 -10.02
N ILE A 6 2.08 6.09 -8.80
CA ILE A 6 1.91 4.79 -8.15
C ILE A 6 0.50 4.72 -7.58
N GLN A 7 -0.19 3.62 -7.84
CA GLN A 7 -1.54 3.38 -7.35
C GLN A 7 -1.62 2.01 -6.71
N ILE A 8 -2.13 1.96 -5.48
CA ILE A 8 -2.56 0.72 -4.84
C ILE A 8 -4.03 0.59 -5.13
N LYS A 9 -4.42 -0.55 -5.70
CA LYS A 9 -5.79 -0.79 -6.17
C LYS A 9 -6.43 -1.92 -5.40
N ASN A 10 -7.75 -1.85 -5.34
CA ASN A 10 -8.58 -2.96 -4.93
C ASN A 10 -8.44 -4.10 -5.95
N ARG A 11 -8.08 -5.29 -5.49
CA ARG A 11 -7.77 -6.45 -6.34
C ARG A 11 -8.96 -7.01 -7.14
N TYR A 12 -10.19 -6.58 -6.85
CA TYR A 12 -11.40 -7.05 -7.52
C TYR A 12 -12.08 -5.98 -8.38
N THR A 13 -11.94 -4.71 -8.02
CA THR A 13 -12.67 -3.61 -8.65
C THR A 13 -11.77 -2.62 -9.39
N GLU A 14 -10.46 -2.79 -9.30
CA GLU A 14 -9.43 -1.87 -9.84
C GLU A 14 -9.50 -0.43 -9.28
N LYS A 15 -10.40 -0.16 -8.33
CA LYS A 15 -10.53 1.13 -7.67
C LYS A 15 -9.22 1.48 -6.95
N VAL A 16 -8.74 2.70 -7.18
CA VAL A 16 -7.57 3.24 -6.48
C VAL A 16 -7.93 3.46 -5.01
N ILE A 17 -7.13 2.87 -4.13
CA ILE A 17 -7.25 2.97 -2.66
C ILE A 17 -6.25 3.99 -2.13
N PHE A 18 -5.07 4.04 -2.74
CA PHE A 18 -3.99 4.97 -2.40
C PHE A 18 -3.24 5.36 -3.67
N GLU A 19 -2.86 6.62 -3.79
CA GLU A 19 -2.01 7.10 -4.87
C GLU A 19 -0.84 7.93 -4.33
N SER A 20 0.32 7.77 -4.96
CA SER A 20 1.50 8.60 -4.72
C SER A 20 1.98 9.18 -6.04
N GLU A 21 2.16 10.51 -6.04
CA GLU A 21 2.71 11.25 -7.18
C GLU A 21 4.24 11.39 -7.10
N THR A 22 4.81 11.16 -5.92
CA THR A 22 6.23 11.36 -5.62
C THR A 22 7.01 10.04 -5.64
N ALA A 23 6.37 8.92 -5.35
CA ALA A 23 7.01 7.61 -5.36
C ALA A 23 7.19 7.08 -6.78
N THR A 24 8.32 6.42 -7.03
CA THR A 24 8.63 5.75 -8.29
C THR A 24 8.37 4.24 -8.24
N THR A 25 8.20 3.69 -7.03
CA THR A 25 7.88 2.27 -6.78
C THR A 25 6.82 2.10 -5.69
N ILE A 26 6.14 0.94 -5.64
CA ILE A 26 5.19 0.61 -4.53
C ILE A 26 5.92 0.62 -3.19
N LYS A 27 7.15 0.07 -3.15
CA LYS A 27 8.02 0.09 -1.97
C LYS A 27 8.17 1.52 -1.43
N GLU A 28 8.65 2.46 -2.24
CA GLU A 28 8.78 3.87 -1.84
C GLU A 28 7.45 4.50 -1.41
N ALA A 29 6.36 4.11 -2.06
CA ALA A 29 5.04 4.67 -1.79
C ALA A 29 4.49 4.29 -0.40
N VAL A 30 4.93 3.16 0.15
CA VAL A 30 4.41 2.64 1.43
C VAL A 30 5.45 2.56 2.54
N THR A 31 6.74 2.55 2.23
CA THR A 31 7.80 2.61 3.25
C THR A 31 7.68 3.93 4.01
N GLU A 32 7.58 3.85 5.34
CA GLU A 32 7.40 5.02 6.23
C GLU A 32 6.07 5.78 6.03
N ALA A 33 5.15 5.26 5.22
CA ALA A 33 3.84 5.89 5.02
C ALA A 33 2.99 5.83 6.29
N ASN A 34 2.34 6.94 6.64
CA ASN A 34 1.29 6.94 7.65
C ASN A 34 -0.02 6.45 7.03
N LEU A 35 -0.30 5.17 7.19
CA LEU A 35 -1.52 4.49 6.73
C LEU A 35 -2.47 4.18 7.91
N SER A 36 -2.31 4.91 9.03
CA SER A 36 -3.16 4.69 10.19
C SER A 36 -4.64 4.95 9.86
N LYS A 37 -5.52 4.06 10.33
CA LYS A 37 -6.97 4.05 10.06
C LYS A 37 -7.32 3.93 8.57
N ALA A 38 -6.36 3.65 7.68
CA ALA A 38 -6.63 3.53 6.25
C ALA A 38 -7.48 2.29 5.95
N ASN A 39 -8.42 2.42 5.01
CA ASN A 39 -9.16 1.27 4.48
C ASN A 39 -8.38 0.65 3.31
N LEU A 40 -7.54 -0.33 3.62
CA LEU A 40 -6.75 -1.12 2.67
C LEU A 40 -7.42 -2.47 2.36
N SER A 41 -8.71 -2.60 2.64
CA SER A 41 -9.42 -3.86 2.42
C SER A 41 -9.34 -4.26 0.95
N LYS A 42 -9.01 -5.53 0.72
CA LYS A 42 -8.85 -6.11 -0.62
C LYS A 42 -7.78 -5.41 -1.47
N ALA A 43 -6.87 -4.64 -0.88
CA ALA A 43 -5.75 -4.04 -1.61
C ALA A 43 -4.77 -5.13 -2.09
N ASP A 44 -4.16 -4.93 -3.27
CA ASP A 44 -2.97 -5.69 -3.64
C ASP A 44 -1.72 -4.99 -3.11
N LEU A 45 -1.15 -5.55 -2.05
CA LEU A 45 0.07 -5.11 -1.38
C LEU A 45 1.17 -6.18 -1.50
N SER A 46 1.05 -7.09 -2.48
CA SER A 46 2.05 -8.13 -2.65
C SER A 46 3.43 -7.53 -2.95
N LYS A 47 4.46 -8.10 -2.32
CA LYS A 47 5.87 -7.64 -2.42
C LYS A 47 6.11 -6.21 -1.91
N ALA A 48 5.15 -5.60 -1.21
CA ALA A 48 5.32 -4.28 -0.63
C ALA A 48 6.28 -4.31 0.57
N ASP A 49 7.10 -3.28 0.72
CA ASP A 49 7.91 -3.06 1.92
C ASP A 49 7.14 -2.16 2.88
N LEU A 50 6.36 -2.80 3.76
CA LEU A 50 5.56 -2.15 4.80
C LEU A 50 6.31 -2.08 6.14
N SER A 51 7.60 -2.47 6.19
CA SER A 51 8.38 -2.63 7.42
C SER A 51 8.55 -1.34 8.23
N LYS A 52 8.14 -0.19 7.71
CA LYS A 52 8.13 1.06 8.48
C LYS A 52 6.83 1.83 8.37
N ALA A 53 5.82 1.26 7.71
CA ALA A 53 4.53 1.91 7.57
C ALA A 53 3.83 1.96 8.94
N ASN A 54 3.17 3.07 9.27
CA ASN A 54 2.25 3.07 10.40
C ASN A 54 0.91 2.51 9.94
N LEU A 55 0.61 1.25 10.30
CA LEU A 55 -0.64 0.56 10.00
C LEU A 55 -1.64 0.57 11.16
N SER A 56 -1.44 1.42 12.18
CA SER A 56 -2.31 1.47 13.36
C SER A 56 -3.79 1.64 12.97
N GLU A 57 -4.65 0.71 13.39
CA GLU A 57 -6.09 0.68 13.06
C GLU A 57 -6.40 0.56 11.55
N ALA A 58 -5.45 0.23 10.69
CA ALA A 58 -5.70 0.03 9.27
C ALA A 58 -6.58 -1.22 9.03
N ASN A 59 -7.58 -1.10 8.16
CA ASN A 59 -8.37 -2.25 7.73
C ASN A 59 -7.67 -2.97 6.58
N LEU A 60 -7.03 -4.12 6.87
CA LEU A 60 -6.36 -4.98 5.90
C LEU A 60 -7.18 -6.22 5.52
N SER A 61 -8.49 -6.24 5.81
CA SER A 61 -9.34 -7.40 5.52
C SER A 61 -9.24 -7.80 4.05
N GLU A 62 -8.93 -9.08 3.79
CA GLU A 62 -8.75 -9.65 2.44
C GLU A 62 -7.63 -9.01 1.58
N ALA A 63 -6.76 -8.17 2.16
CA ALA A 63 -5.61 -7.64 1.43
C ALA A 63 -4.64 -8.76 1.02
N ASN A 64 -4.07 -8.66 -0.18
CA ASN A 64 -3.00 -9.54 -0.61
C ASN A 64 -1.67 -9.04 -0.06
N LEU A 65 -1.13 -9.71 0.95
CA LEU A 65 0.16 -9.40 1.59
C LEU A 65 1.24 -10.44 1.24
N SER A 66 1.04 -11.22 0.16
CA SER A 66 2.01 -12.23 -0.26
C SER A 66 3.38 -11.58 -0.52
N GLU A 67 4.43 -12.10 0.10
CA GLU A 67 5.80 -11.57 0.03
C GLU A 67 5.97 -10.13 0.55
N ALA A 68 4.98 -9.56 1.25
CA ALA A 68 5.13 -8.23 1.86
C ALA A 68 6.05 -8.31 3.09
N ASP A 69 6.94 -7.34 3.24
CA ASP A 69 7.74 -7.18 4.46
C ASP A 69 6.93 -6.39 5.50
N LEU A 70 6.49 -7.08 6.56
CA LEU A 70 5.75 -6.52 7.69
C LEU A 70 6.57 -6.57 8.99
N SER A 71 7.88 -6.83 8.91
CA SER A 71 8.73 -7.16 10.08
C SER A 71 8.73 -6.12 11.21
N LYS A 72 8.30 -4.89 10.92
CA LYS A 72 8.32 -3.72 11.81
C LYS A 72 7.12 -2.78 11.57
N ALA A 73 6.07 -3.28 10.91
CA ALA A 73 4.86 -2.54 10.58
C ALA A 73 3.90 -2.36 11.78
#